data_AF-A0A2H0S9R1-F1
#
_entry.id   AF-A0A2H0S9R1-F1
#
_cell.length_a   1.000
_cell.length_b   1.000
_cell.length_c   1.000
_cell.angle_alpha   90.00
_cell.angle_beta   90.00
_cell.angle_gamma   90.00
#
_symmetry.space_group_name_H-M   'P 1'
#
loop_
_entity.id
_entity.type
_entity.pdbx_description
1 polymer ?
#
loop_
_entity_poly.entity_id
_entity_poly.type
_entity_poly.pdbx_seq_one_letter_code
_entity_poly.pdbx_strand_id
1 'polypeptide(L)' 'MKVHIVKTDKESNERCIARFNKAVQSSRKVPQIRGNRYHARSLTKGKIRQSAIMREFYRAKRSKSKFYQ' A
#
# COMPACT_ATOMS: atom_id res chain seq x y z
N MET A 1 2.56 8.62 15.41
CA MET A 1 2.51 7.14 15.52
C MET A 1 3.61 6.55 14.66
N LYS A 2 4.50 5.75 15.25
CA LYS A 2 5.77 5.29 14.66
C LYS A 2 5.68 3.80 14.32
N VAL A 3 6.12 3.39 13.13
CA VAL A 3 6.34 1.97 12.81
C VAL A 3 7.65 1.55 13.47
N HIS A 4 7.60 0.56 14.35
CA HIS A 4 8.76 0.07 15.09
C HIS A 4 9.01 -1.39 14.76
N ILE A 5 10.23 -1.71 14.34
CA ILE A 5 10.70 -3.07 14.07
C ILE A 5 12.07 -3.25 14.70
N VAL A 6 12.20 -4.38 15.39
CA VAL A 6 13.48 -4.84 15.94
C VAL A 6 14.04 -5.91 15.01
N LYS A 7 15.34 -5.79 14.70
CA LYS A 7 16.10 -6.79 13.96
C LYS A 7 16.38 -7.96 14.88
N THR A 8 16.21 -9.18 14.40
CA THR A 8 16.57 -10.40 15.15
C THR A 8 17.93 -10.93 14.72
N ASP A 9 18.63 -11.63 15.60
CA ASP A 9 20.01 -12.09 15.35
C ASP A 9 20.11 -13.10 14.20
N LYS A 10 19.02 -13.83 13.91
CA LYS A 10 18.94 -14.82 12.83
C LYS A 10 18.49 -14.23 11.49
N GLU A 11 18.40 -12.91 11.39
CA GLU A 11 17.85 -12.22 10.23
C GLU A 11 18.91 -11.41 9.48
N SER A 12 18.93 -11.54 8.15
CA SER A 12 19.73 -10.67 7.29
C SER A 12 19.17 -9.24 7.25
N ASN A 13 20.02 -8.26 6.98
CA ASN A 13 19.59 -6.86 6.89
C ASN A 13 18.46 -6.65 5.87
N GLU A 14 18.54 -7.33 4.73
CA GLU A 14 17.55 -7.27 3.65
C GLU A 14 16.16 -7.74 4.11
N ARG A 15 16.10 -8.83 4.88
CA ARG A 15 14.83 -9.34 5.43
C ARG A 15 14.23 -8.35 6.44
N CYS A 16 15.07 -7.73 7.26
CA CYS A 16 14.63 -6.70 8.21
C CYS A 16 14.03 -5.49 7.48
N ILE A 17 14.70 -5.01 6.42
CA ILE A 17 14.22 -3.90 5.57
C ILE A 17 12.90 -4.29 4.89
N ALA A 18 12.79 -5.50 4.35
CA ALA A 18 11.57 -5.98 3.71
C ALA A 18 10.38 -6.02 4.69
N ARG A 19 10.59 -6.49 5.92
CA ARG A 19 9.61 -6.44 7.00
C ARG A 19 9.19 -5.01 7.33
N PHE A 20 10.16 -4.09 7.43
CA PHE A 20 9.88 -2.69 7.66
C PHE A 20 9.01 -2.08 6.56
N ASN A 21 9.37 -2.30 5.30
CA ASN A 21 8.59 -1.83 4.17
C ASN A 21 7.16 -2.39 4.18
N LYS A 22 7.00 -3.69 4.51
CA LYS A 22 5.68 -4.31 4.64
C LYS A 22 4.85 -3.67 5.76
N ALA A 23 5.44 -3.40 6.92
CA ALA A 23 4.77 -2.75 8.04
C ALA A 23 4.39 -1.28 7.74
N VAL A 24 5.25 -0.55 7.03
CA VAL A 24 4.93 0.81 6.57
C VAL A 24 3.76 0.77 5.58
N GLN A 25 3.76 -0.16 4.62
CA GLN A 25 2.68 -0.29 3.64
C GLN A 25 1.36 -0.71 4.29
N SER A 26 1.38 -1.65 5.24
CA SER A 26 0.17 -2.11 5.95
C SER A 26 -0.44 -1.01 6.82
N SER A 27 0.39 -0.12 7.39
CA SER A 27 -0.09 1.00 8.21
C SER A 27 -0.95 2.01 7.45
N ARG A 28 -0.90 2.02 6.10
CA ARG A 28 -1.58 2.97 5.20
C ARG A 28 -1.29 4.45 5.49
N LYS A 29 -0.31 4.77 6.33
CA LYS A 29 -0.03 6.15 6.76
C LYS A 29 0.58 7.00 5.65
N VAL A 30 1.44 6.42 4.80
CA VAL A 30 2.05 7.16 3.69
C VAL A 30 0.99 7.70 2.70
N PRO A 31 0.03 6.89 2.20
CA PRO A 31 -1.09 7.40 1.41
C PRO A 31 -1.93 8.45 2.14
N GLN A 32 -2.17 8.27 3.44
CA GLN A 32 -2.96 9.20 4.26
C GLN A 32 -2.27 10.57 4.36
N ILE A 33 -0.98 10.60 4.70
CA ILE A 33 -0.19 11.84 4.79
C ILE A 33 -0.12 12.52 3.42
N ARG A 34 0.07 11.76 2.34
CA ARG A 34 0.09 12.31 0.98
C ARG A 34 -1.26 12.90 0.58
N GLY A 35 -2.36 12.24 0.94
CA GLY A 35 -3.72 12.74 0.68
C GLY A 35 -4.06 14.00 1.47
N ASN A 36 -3.48 14.16 2.66
CA ASN A 36 -3.65 15.35 3.49
C ASN A 36 -2.75 16.53 3.11
N ARG A 37 -1.83 16.36 2.14
CA ARG A 37 -0.88 17.41 1.73
C ARG A 37 -1.59 18.66 1.18
N TYR A 38 -2.66 18.46 0.43
CA TYR A 38 -3.45 19.54 -0.16
C TYR A 38 -4.90 19.39 0.29
N HIS A 39 -5.61 20.51 0.42
CA HIS A 39 -7.04 20.45 0.70
C HIS A 39 -7.78 19.84 -0.50
N ALA A 40 -8.48 18.73 -0.25
CA ALA A 40 -9.47 18.17 -1.16
C ALA A 40 -10.80 17.98 -0.42
N ARG A 41 -11.93 18.01 -1.15
CA ARG A 41 -13.22 17.61 -0.61
C ARG A 41 -13.25 16.10 -0.37
N SER A 42 -13.90 15.66 0.71
CA SER A 42 -14.08 14.23 0.99
C SER A 42 -14.80 13.54 -0.16
N LEU A 43 -14.31 12.37 -0.56
CA LEU A 43 -14.93 11.58 -1.62
C LEU A 43 -16.32 11.07 -1.18
N THR A 44 -17.28 11.10 -2.09
CA THR A 44 -18.58 10.47 -1.88
C THR A 44 -18.46 8.95 -1.93
N LYS A 45 -19.40 8.23 -1.28
CA LYS A 45 -19.44 6.76 -1.29
C LYS A 45 -19.40 6.18 -2.72
N GLY A 46 -20.06 6.84 -3.67
CA GLY A 46 -20.05 6.47 -5.09
C GLY A 46 -18.64 6.51 -5.72
N LYS A 47 -17.91 7.61 -5.51
CA LYS A 47 -16.53 7.76 -6.03
C LYS A 47 -15.56 6.76 -5.40
N ILE A 48 -15.74 6.45 -4.11
CA ILE A 48 -14.96 5.42 -3.40
C ILE A 48 -15.20 4.05 -4.05
N ARG A 49 -16.46 3.70 -4.33
CA ARG A 49 -16.83 2.43 -4.98
C ARG A 49 -16.26 2.33 -6.39
N GLN A 50 -16.43 3.35 -7.22
CA GLN A 50 -15.89 3.39 -8.58
C GLN A 50 -14.36 3.18 -8.57
N SER A 51 -13.67 3.85 -7.65
CA SER A 51 -12.22 3.68 -7.46
C SER A 51 -11.85 2.26 -7.00
N ALA A 52 -12.68 1.60 -6.20
CA ALA A 52 -12.47 0.21 -5.80
C ALA A 52 -12.62 -0.77 -6.98
N ILE A 53 -13.68 -0.61 -7.78
CA ILE A 53 -13.94 -1.41 -8.98
C ILE A 53 -12.77 -1.31 -9.96
N MET A 54 -12.30 -0.09 -10.25
CA MET A 54 -11.17 0.10 -11.16
C MET A 54 -9.88 -0.54 -10.66
N ARG A 55 -9.62 -0.48 -9.34
CA ARG A 55 -8.44 -1.16 -8.76
C ARG A 55 -8.51 -2.67 -8.95
N GLU A 56 -9.68 -3.28 -8.80
CA GLU A 56 -9.87 -4.70 -9.03
C GLU A 56 -9.69 -5.08 -10.50
N PHE A 57 -10.25 -4.29 -11.41
CA PHE A 57 -10.05 -4.45 -12.85
C PHE A 57 -8.57 -4.50 -13.22
N TYR A 58 -7.77 -3.53 -12.77
CA TYR A 58 -6.34 -3.50 -13.06
C TYR A 58 -5.56 -4.64 -12.38
N ARG A 59 -5.97 -5.07 -11.18
CA ARG A 59 -5.37 -6.24 -10.51
C ARG A 59 -5.62 -7.52 -11.30
N ALA A 60 -6.86 -7.72 -11.78
CA ALA A 60 -7.21 -8.85 -12.62
C ALA A 60 -6.43 -8.83 -13.95
N LYS A 61 -6.35 -7.66 -14.61
CA LYS A 61 -5.55 -7.48 -15.84
C LYS A 61 -4.08 -7.86 -15.61
N ARG A 62 -3.47 -7.36 -14.52
CA ARG A 62 -2.08 -7.68 -14.16
C ARG A 62 -1.87 -9.17 -13.86
N SER A 63 -2.85 -9.82 -13.23
CA SER A 63 -2.79 -11.26 -12.97
C SER A 63 -2.79 -12.07 -14.26
N LYS A 64 -3.61 -11.67 -15.25
CA LYS A 64 -3.68 -12.32 -16.57
C LYS A 64 -2.38 -12.14 -17.36
N SER A 65 -1.76 -10.96 -17.30
CA SER A 65 -0.51 -10.68 -18.01
C SER A 65 0.75 -11.24 -17.33
N LYS A 66 0.63 -11.87 -16.15
CA LYS A 66 1.78 -12.32 -15.35
C LYS A 66 2.63 -13.39 -16.04
N PHE A 67 2.03 -14.15 -16.96
CA PHE A 67 2.66 -15.30 -17.62
C PHE A 67 2.99 -15.05 -19.10
N TYR A 68 2.68 -13.86 -19.63
CA TYR A 68 2.83 -13.51 -21.04
C TYR A 68 3.68 -12.24 -21.25
N GLN A 69 4.56 -11.94 -20.29
CA GLN A 69 5.52 -10.83 -20.37
C GLN A 69 6.94 -11.35 -20.53
#